data_AF-A0A2T2UTR3-F1
#
_entry.id   AF-A0A2T2UTR3-F1
#
_cell.length_a   1.000
_cell.length_b   1.000
_cell.length_c   1.000
_cell.angle_alpha   90.00
_cell.angle_beta   90.00
_cell.angle_gamma   90.00
#
_symmetry.space_group_name_H-M   'P 1'
#
loop_
_entity.id
_entity.type
_entity.pdbx_description
1 polymer ?
#
loop_
_entity_poly.entity_id
_entity_poly.type
_entity_poly.pdbx_seq_one_letter_code
_entity_poly.pdbx_strand_id
1 'polypeptide(L)'
;MPSPLVKDVEQTATQAYGAVPSLFQETNRYTGVPGAVYVAADTALMGGNLRSPEQQVVLLTLARYHDSRYDAVVHARMALDSGLTPRAVEALLDGERLPHDRLQALVEATERSCEERGWLDAETLKDFQERGVGRGELYEIFAFIGLKTMTGFTSHLADPAIDAPLRDVEASMETVPEKPDTIERQRLFTE
;
A
#
# COMPACT_ATOMS: atom_id res chain seq x y z
N MET A 1 -3.11 -20.62 22.48
CA MET A 1 -1.63 -20.66 22.44
C MET A 1 -1.16 -19.55 21.51
N PRO A 2 -0.07 -18.82 21.81
CA PRO A 2 0.45 -17.80 20.90
C PRO A 2 0.89 -18.44 19.58
N SER A 3 0.54 -17.82 18.45
CA SER A 3 0.91 -18.27 17.10
C SER A 3 2.44 -18.34 16.97
N PRO A 4 3.01 -19.36 16.29
CA PRO A 4 4.44 -19.41 15.99
C PRO A 4 4.93 -18.14 15.28
N LEU A 5 4.11 -17.59 14.39
CA LEU A 5 4.42 -16.34 13.67
C LEU A 5 4.70 -15.17 14.62
N VAL A 6 4.04 -15.09 15.77
CA VAL A 6 4.22 -13.99 16.74
C VAL A 6 5.55 -14.10 17.48
N LYS A 7 6.06 -15.32 17.67
CA LYS A 7 7.37 -15.54 18.30
C LYS A 7 8.52 -15.25 17.34
N ASP A 8 8.26 -15.43 16.05
CA ASP A 8 9.28 -15.39 15.01
C ASP A 8 9.08 -14.21 14.05
N VAL A 9 8.31 -13.17 14.40
CA VAL A 9 8.05 -12.03 13.48
C VAL A 9 9.34 -11.41 12.98
N GLU A 10 10.30 -11.20 13.88
CA GLU A 10 11.60 -10.64 13.50
C GLU A 10 12.36 -11.55 12.55
N GLN A 11 12.36 -12.86 12.81
CA GLN A 11 12.98 -13.85 11.94
C GLN A 11 12.26 -13.94 10.59
N THR A 12 10.93 -13.96 10.60
CA THR A 12 10.09 -14.06 9.40
C THR A 12 10.22 -12.80 8.55
N ALA A 13 10.21 -11.62 9.18
CA ALA A 13 10.45 -10.34 8.52
C ALA A 13 11.88 -10.27 7.96
N THR A 14 12.88 -10.74 8.69
CA THR A 14 14.27 -10.80 8.20
C THR A 14 14.38 -11.76 7.00
N GLN A 15 13.68 -12.89 7.01
CA GLN A 15 13.67 -13.82 5.89
C GLN A 15 12.95 -13.25 4.66
N ALA A 16 11.85 -12.50 4.87
CA ALA A 16 11.08 -11.90 3.80
C ALA A 16 11.75 -10.65 3.19
N TYR A 17 12.35 -9.80 4.03
CA TYR A 17 12.79 -8.44 3.64
C TYR A 17 14.31 -8.20 3.83
N GLY A 18 15.05 -9.16 4.37
CA GLY A 18 16.48 -9.05 4.67
C GLY A 18 16.82 -8.33 5.99
N ALA A 19 15.86 -7.62 6.57
CA ALA A 19 15.94 -6.98 7.88
C ALA A 19 14.53 -6.83 8.47
N VAL A 20 14.44 -6.47 9.75
CA VAL A 20 13.16 -6.08 10.38
C VAL A 20 12.89 -4.61 10.02
N PRO A 21 11.81 -4.29 9.28
CA PRO A 21 11.45 -2.91 8.95
C PRO A 21 11.27 -2.06 10.21
N SER A 22 11.66 -0.79 10.14
CA SER A 22 11.60 0.15 11.28
C SER A 22 10.18 0.28 11.85
N LEU A 23 9.14 0.19 11.02
CA LEU A 23 7.75 0.11 11.48
C LEU A 23 7.51 -1.06 12.46
N PHE A 24 8.03 -2.26 12.16
CA PHE A 24 7.89 -3.42 13.05
C PHE A 24 8.80 -3.36 14.26
N GLN A 25 9.98 -2.76 14.14
CA GLN A 25 10.83 -2.53 15.30
C GLN A 25 10.11 -1.66 16.35
N GLU A 26 9.37 -0.64 15.92
CA GLU A 26 8.58 0.21 16.82
C GLU A 26 7.41 -0.57 17.46
N THR A 27 6.62 -1.31 16.67
CA THR A 27 5.49 -2.06 17.23
C THR A 27 5.93 -3.20 18.14
N ASN A 28 7.04 -3.89 17.82
CA ASN A 28 7.52 -5.06 18.55
C ASN A 28 7.93 -4.76 20.00
N ARG A 29 8.27 -3.50 20.31
CA ARG A 29 8.52 -3.04 21.70
C ARG A 29 7.28 -3.23 22.59
N TYR A 30 6.09 -3.28 22.00
CA TYR A 30 4.81 -3.45 22.69
C TYR A 30 4.18 -4.81 22.38
N THR A 31 4.12 -5.21 21.11
CA THR A 31 3.56 -6.48 20.65
C THR A 31 4.01 -6.83 19.22
N GLY A 32 4.33 -8.10 18.98
CA GLY A 32 4.63 -8.61 17.63
C GLY A 32 3.39 -8.99 16.81
N VAL A 33 2.19 -8.96 17.40
CA VAL A 33 0.97 -9.44 16.71
C VAL A 33 0.69 -8.72 15.38
N PRO A 34 0.77 -7.38 15.27
CA PRO A 34 0.54 -6.69 13.99
C PRO A 34 1.55 -7.10 12.91
N GLY A 35 2.83 -7.25 13.26
CA GLY A 35 3.86 -7.71 12.33
C GLY A 35 3.60 -9.14 11.84
N ALA A 36 3.14 -10.04 12.71
CA ALA A 36 2.77 -11.40 12.32
C ALA A 36 1.60 -11.43 11.31
N VAL A 37 0.58 -10.59 11.54
CA VAL A 37 -0.55 -10.44 10.60
C VAL A 37 -0.06 -9.88 9.27
N TYR A 38 0.78 -8.84 9.32
CA TYR A 38 1.31 -8.21 8.12
C TYR A 38 2.08 -9.20 7.25
N VAL A 39 3.10 -9.86 7.81
CA VAL A 39 4.00 -10.71 7.04
C VAL A 39 3.24 -11.87 6.40
N ALA A 40 2.27 -12.45 7.11
CA ALA A 40 1.44 -13.52 6.57
C ALA A 40 0.54 -13.03 5.42
N ALA A 41 -0.09 -11.86 5.58
CA ALA A 41 -0.95 -11.29 4.54
C ALA A 41 -0.15 -10.83 3.31
N ASP A 42 0.95 -10.11 3.52
CA ASP A 42 1.84 -9.62 2.48
C ASP A 42 2.40 -10.78 1.63
N THR A 43 2.92 -11.83 2.29
CA THR A 43 3.42 -13.03 1.59
C THR A 43 2.34 -13.67 0.70
N ALA A 44 1.10 -13.76 1.19
CA ALA A 44 0.00 -14.33 0.41
C ALA A 44 -0.41 -13.43 -0.76
N LEU A 45 -0.51 -12.13 -0.53
CA LEU A 45 -0.95 -11.15 -1.53
C LEU A 45 0.08 -10.96 -2.65
N MET A 46 1.38 -11.03 -2.34
CA MET A 46 2.43 -10.95 -3.36
C MET A 46 2.38 -12.13 -4.36
N GLY A 47 1.72 -13.25 -4.01
CA GLY A 47 1.48 -14.40 -4.89
C GLY A 47 0.10 -14.44 -5.57
N GLY A 48 -0.66 -13.33 -5.52
CA GLY A 48 -2.01 -13.23 -6.08
C GLY A 48 -2.08 -13.08 -7.61
N ASN A 49 -3.25 -12.68 -8.09
CA ASN A 49 -3.55 -12.41 -9.49
C ASN A 49 -2.90 -11.11 -9.99
N LEU A 50 -2.78 -10.09 -9.12
CA LEU A 50 -2.12 -8.84 -9.45
C LEU A 50 -0.62 -9.07 -9.67
N ARG A 51 -0.10 -8.60 -10.80
CA ARG A 51 1.34 -8.69 -11.11
C ARG A 51 2.13 -7.67 -10.30
N SER A 52 3.45 -7.86 -10.17
CA SER A 52 4.29 -6.99 -9.33
C SER A 52 4.11 -5.48 -9.59
N PRO A 53 4.14 -4.94 -10.83
CA PRO A 53 3.85 -3.53 -11.07
C PRO A 53 2.43 -3.10 -10.69
N GLU A 54 1.45 -3.99 -10.83
CA GLU A 54 0.04 -3.73 -10.50
C GLU A 54 -0.19 -3.68 -8.99
N GLN A 55 0.47 -4.56 -8.24
CA GLN A 55 0.51 -4.52 -6.78
C GLN A 55 1.05 -3.17 -6.31
N GLN A 56 2.15 -2.68 -6.91
CA GLN A 56 2.74 -1.42 -6.50
C GLN A 56 1.91 -0.20 -6.90
N VAL A 57 1.15 -0.25 -7.99
CA VAL A 57 0.12 0.77 -8.31
C VAL A 57 -0.92 0.86 -7.19
N VAL A 58 -1.48 -0.28 -6.77
CA VAL A 58 -2.48 -0.33 -5.68
C VAL A 58 -1.87 0.16 -4.37
N LEU A 59 -0.65 -0.29 -4.03
CA LEU A 59 0.01 0.03 -2.77
C LEU A 59 0.44 1.50 -2.66
N LEU A 60 0.95 2.11 -3.75
CA LEU A 60 1.24 3.55 -3.79
C LEU A 60 -0.04 4.39 -3.73
N THR A 61 -1.11 3.96 -4.42
CA THR A 61 -2.42 4.61 -4.34
C THR A 61 -2.93 4.62 -2.90
N LEU A 62 -2.79 3.50 -2.17
CA LEU A 62 -3.16 3.42 -0.75
C LEU A 62 -2.23 4.21 0.16
N ALA A 63 -0.93 4.26 -0.12
CA ALA A 63 0.01 5.06 0.64
C ALA A 63 -0.34 6.55 0.57
N ARG A 64 -0.71 7.04 -0.64
CA ARG A 64 -1.26 8.39 -0.83
C ARG A 64 -2.59 8.56 -0.12
N TYR A 65 -3.55 7.66 -0.35
CA TYR A 65 -4.89 7.73 0.24
C TYR A 65 -4.87 7.80 1.78
N HIS A 66 -3.91 7.13 2.41
CA HIS A 66 -3.73 7.13 3.86
C HIS A 66 -2.72 8.18 4.35
N ASP A 67 -2.19 9.07 3.52
CA ASP A 67 -1.14 10.03 3.92
C ASP A 67 0.03 9.35 4.65
N SER A 68 0.46 8.17 4.19
CA SER A 68 1.47 7.35 4.85
C SER A 68 2.84 7.54 4.19
N ARG A 69 3.66 8.43 4.77
CA ARG A 69 5.07 8.65 4.36
C ARG A 69 5.86 7.35 4.28
N TYR A 70 5.79 6.52 5.32
CA TYR A 70 6.58 5.29 5.39
C TYR A 70 6.18 4.30 4.29
N ASP A 71 4.87 4.06 4.11
CA ASP A 71 4.39 3.18 3.03
C ASP A 71 4.74 3.75 1.65
N ALA A 72 4.66 5.07 1.46
CA ALA A 72 5.00 5.71 0.19
C ALA A 72 6.46 5.46 -0.20
N VAL A 73 7.41 5.65 0.72
CA VAL A 73 8.84 5.42 0.46
C VAL A 73 9.13 3.94 0.19
N VAL A 74 8.56 3.03 0.98
CA VAL A 74 8.72 1.57 0.79
C VAL A 74 8.20 1.15 -0.58
N HIS A 75 6.99 1.57 -0.93
CA HIS A 75 6.36 1.17 -2.19
C HIS A 75 6.89 1.92 -3.39
N ALA A 76 7.46 3.12 -3.24
CA ALA A 76 8.20 3.79 -4.30
C ALA A 76 9.44 2.96 -4.69
N ARG A 77 10.20 2.46 -3.71
CA ARG A 77 11.32 1.55 -3.97
C ARG A 77 10.87 0.30 -4.71
N MET A 78 9.83 -0.37 -4.21
CA MET A 78 9.33 -1.60 -4.81
C MET A 78 8.72 -1.37 -6.20
N ALA A 79 8.08 -0.23 -6.44
CA ALA A 79 7.57 0.17 -7.75
C ALA A 79 8.69 0.29 -8.77
N LEU A 80 9.77 0.98 -8.43
CA LEU A 80 10.96 1.10 -9.28
C LEU A 80 11.58 -0.27 -9.57
N ASP A 81 11.72 -1.12 -8.56
CA ASP A 81 12.25 -2.48 -8.72
C ASP A 81 11.34 -3.39 -9.57
N SER A 82 10.03 -3.13 -9.57
CA SER A 82 9.06 -3.82 -10.45
C SER A 82 9.10 -3.36 -11.91
N GLY A 83 9.78 -2.26 -12.20
CA GLY A 83 9.91 -1.66 -13.54
C GLY A 83 8.96 -0.51 -13.83
N LEU A 84 8.25 0.03 -12.82
CA LEU A 84 7.57 1.32 -12.98
C LEU A 84 8.61 2.44 -13.11
N THR A 85 8.29 3.46 -13.91
CA THR A 85 9.19 4.60 -14.09
C THR A 85 9.09 5.56 -12.90
N PRO A 86 10.14 6.35 -12.59
CA PRO A 86 10.06 7.40 -11.57
C PRO A 86 8.87 8.32 -11.78
N ARG A 87 8.58 8.72 -13.02
CA ARG A 87 7.41 9.53 -13.37
C ARG A 87 6.08 8.87 -13.01
N ALA A 88 5.97 7.55 -13.15
CA ALA A 88 4.75 6.84 -12.78
C ALA A 88 4.58 6.79 -11.24
N VAL A 89 5.68 6.69 -10.50
CA VAL A 89 5.67 6.73 -9.03
C VAL A 89 5.21 8.10 -8.55
N GLU A 90 5.79 9.19 -9.07
CA GLU A 90 5.36 10.55 -8.73
C GLU A 90 3.90 10.78 -9.11
N ALA A 91 3.48 10.41 -10.32
CA ALA A 91 2.09 10.52 -10.74
C ALA A 91 1.12 9.81 -9.78
N LEU A 92 1.48 8.61 -9.29
CA LEU A 92 0.65 7.89 -8.32
C LEU A 92 0.56 8.61 -6.96
N LEU A 93 1.64 9.23 -6.51
CA LEU A 93 1.71 9.94 -5.23
C LEU A 93 1.07 11.33 -5.29
N ASP A 94 1.07 11.95 -6.47
CA ASP A 94 0.36 13.21 -6.77
C ASP A 94 -1.13 12.98 -7.06
N GLY A 95 -1.54 11.74 -7.34
CA GLY A 95 -2.90 11.44 -7.81
C GLY A 95 -3.14 11.86 -9.27
N GLU A 96 -2.08 11.95 -10.07
CA GLU A 96 -2.18 12.15 -11.50
C GLU A 96 -2.57 10.86 -12.24
N ARG A 97 -3.25 11.05 -13.38
CA ARG A 97 -3.70 9.95 -14.23
C ARG A 97 -2.51 9.24 -14.88
N LEU A 98 -2.50 7.92 -14.79
CA LEU A 98 -1.55 7.08 -15.53
C LEU A 98 -1.97 6.93 -17.01
N PRO A 99 -1.01 6.91 -17.96
CA PRO A 99 -1.32 6.74 -19.38
C PRO A 99 -1.75 5.32 -19.75
N HIS A 100 -1.43 4.32 -18.91
CA HIS A 100 -1.74 2.93 -19.16
C HIS A 100 -3.12 2.58 -18.58
N ASP A 101 -4.08 2.28 -19.45
CA ASP A 101 -5.49 2.13 -19.07
C ASP A 101 -5.74 1.11 -17.94
N ARG A 102 -5.14 -0.09 -18.03
CA ARG A 102 -5.24 -1.09 -16.95
C ARG A 102 -4.68 -0.62 -15.61
N LEU A 103 -3.56 0.12 -15.59
CA LEU A 103 -2.98 0.60 -14.34
C LEU A 103 -3.85 1.71 -13.77
N GLN A 104 -4.37 2.59 -14.62
CA GLN A 104 -5.34 3.60 -14.22
C GLN A 104 -6.63 2.97 -13.68
N ALA A 105 -7.10 1.86 -14.25
CA ALA A 105 -8.25 1.12 -13.72
C ALA A 105 -8.01 0.59 -12.31
N LEU A 106 -6.78 0.18 -11.98
CA LEU A 106 -6.41 -0.25 -10.64
C LEU A 106 -6.38 0.92 -9.65
N VAL A 107 -5.90 2.09 -10.07
CA VAL A 107 -5.97 3.32 -9.27
C VAL A 107 -7.42 3.64 -8.92
N GLU A 108 -8.28 3.75 -9.94
CA GLU A 108 -9.70 4.09 -9.79
C GLU A 108 -10.46 3.03 -8.99
N ALA A 109 -10.18 1.75 -9.20
CA ALA A 109 -10.78 0.67 -8.42
C ALA A 109 -10.37 0.74 -6.95
N THR A 110 -9.11 1.04 -6.66
CA THR A 110 -8.60 1.16 -5.29
C THR A 110 -9.24 2.35 -4.58
N GLU A 111 -9.23 3.52 -5.22
CA GLU A 111 -9.80 4.76 -4.69
C GLU A 111 -11.29 4.63 -4.42
N ARG A 112 -12.08 4.23 -5.42
CA ARG A 112 -13.53 4.05 -5.25
C ARG A 112 -13.85 3.04 -4.18
N SER A 113 -13.07 1.95 -4.07
CA SER A 113 -13.28 0.95 -3.02
C SER A 113 -13.07 1.50 -1.61
N CYS A 114 -12.07 2.36 -1.42
CA CYS A 114 -11.86 3.04 -0.15
C CYS A 114 -13.00 4.01 0.18
N GLU A 115 -13.38 4.85 -0.77
CA GLU A 115 -14.36 5.92 -0.56
C GLU A 115 -15.80 5.42 -0.42
N GLU A 116 -16.18 4.51 -1.30
CA GLU A 116 -17.50 3.89 -1.32
C GLU A 116 -17.55 2.68 -0.40
N ARG A 117 -16.49 2.39 0.36
CA ARG A 117 -16.40 1.27 1.32
C ARG A 117 -16.73 -0.09 0.67
N GLY A 118 -16.27 -0.27 -0.57
CA GLY A 118 -16.50 -1.46 -1.38
C GLY A 118 -17.89 -1.59 -2.01
N TRP A 119 -18.77 -0.58 -1.89
CA TRP A 119 -20.11 -0.58 -2.50
C TRP A 119 -20.07 -0.24 -4.01
N LEU A 120 -19.42 -1.10 -4.80
CA LEU A 120 -19.33 -0.93 -6.25
C LEU A 120 -20.59 -1.45 -6.94
N ASP A 121 -21.24 -0.61 -7.76
CA ASP A 121 -22.43 -1.00 -8.52
C ASP A 121 -22.10 -1.86 -9.75
N ALA A 122 -23.14 -2.41 -10.40
CA ALA A 122 -22.98 -3.32 -11.53
C ALA A 122 -22.33 -2.66 -12.76
N GLU A 123 -22.55 -1.36 -12.96
CA GLU A 123 -21.95 -0.60 -14.07
C GLU A 123 -20.45 -0.40 -13.83
N THR A 124 -20.07 -0.01 -12.62
CA THR A 124 -18.68 0.12 -12.17
C THR A 124 -17.92 -1.18 -12.27
N LEU A 125 -18.51 -2.29 -11.78
CA LEU A 125 -17.89 -3.62 -11.87
C LEU A 125 -17.68 -4.05 -13.32
N LYS A 126 -18.60 -3.67 -14.21
CA LYS A 126 -18.50 -3.97 -15.64
C LYS A 126 -17.39 -3.15 -16.30
N ASP A 127 -17.28 -1.85 -16.02
CA ASP A 127 -16.19 -0.99 -16.54
C ASP A 127 -14.81 -1.52 -16.13
N PHE A 128 -14.63 -1.82 -14.84
CA PHE A 128 -13.39 -2.41 -14.34
C PHE A 128 -13.07 -3.74 -15.02
N GLN A 129 -14.06 -4.62 -15.19
CA GLN A 129 -13.86 -5.89 -15.86
C GLN A 129 -13.45 -5.72 -17.33
N GLU A 130 -14.03 -4.76 -18.06
CA GLU A 130 -13.67 -4.45 -19.45
C GLU A 130 -12.23 -3.96 -19.59
N ARG A 131 -11.70 -3.33 -18.53
CA ARG A 131 -10.30 -2.85 -18.42
C ARG A 131 -9.38 -3.88 -17.75
N GLY A 132 -9.90 -5.08 -17.51
CA GLY A 132 -9.19 -6.25 -17.00
C GLY A 132 -9.10 -6.35 -15.48
N VAL A 133 -9.75 -5.47 -14.72
CA VAL A 133 -9.83 -5.54 -13.26
C VAL A 133 -11.10 -6.32 -12.89
N GLY A 134 -10.96 -7.62 -12.70
CA GLY A 134 -12.05 -8.51 -12.36
C GLY A 134 -12.29 -8.61 -10.85
N ARG A 135 -13.22 -9.49 -10.47
CA ARG A 135 -13.53 -9.74 -9.05
C ARG A 135 -12.33 -10.29 -8.26
N GLY A 136 -11.45 -11.07 -8.91
CA GLY A 136 -10.24 -11.59 -8.27
C GLY A 136 -9.31 -10.46 -7.84
N GLU A 137 -9.02 -9.55 -8.76
CA GLU A 137 -8.22 -8.34 -8.50
C GLU A 137 -8.89 -7.45 -7.45
N LEU A 138 -10.22 -7.26 -7.49
CA LEU A 138 -10.95 -6.48 -6.49
C LEU A 138 -10.85 -7.08 -5.09
N TYR A 139 -10.95 -8.41 -4.95
CA TYR A 139 -10.78 -9.05 -3.64
C TYR A 139 -9.35 -8.89 -3.09
N GLU A 140 -8.34 -8.91 -3.96
CA GLU A 140 -6.96 -8.63 -3.57
C GLU A 140 -6.76 -7.15 -3.18
N ILE A 141 -7.37 -6.21 -3.93
CA ILE A 141 -7.40 -4.80 -3.58
C ILE A 141 -8.03 -4.61 -2.18
N PHE A 142 -9.14 -5.28 -1.86
CA PHE A 142 -9.76 -5.17 -0.53
C PHE A 142 -8.85 -5.68 0.59
N ALA A 143 -8.10 -6.75 0.34
CA ALA A 143 -7.12 -7.26 1.28
C ALA A 143 -5.95 -6.27 1.46
N PHE A 144 -5.45 -5.66 0.37
CA PHE A 144 -4.47 -4.58 0.43
C PHE A 144 -4.99 -3.35 1.19
N ILE A 145 -6.25 -2.96 0.99
CA ILE A 145 -6.90 -1.87 1.76
C ILE A 145 -6.84 -2.17 3.26
N GLY A 146 -7.23 -3.38 3.68
CA GLY A 146 -7.17 -3.77 5.09
C GLY A 146 -5.73 -3.73 5.64
N LEU A 147 -4.78 -4.26 4.86
CA LEU A 147 -3.37 -4.29 5.24
C LEU A 147 -2.77 -2.88 5.36
N LYS A 148 -3.04 -2.00 4.39
CA LYS A 148 -2.50 -0.63 4.34
C LYS A 148 -3.23 0.32 5.27
N THR A 149 -4.50 0.07 5.60
CA THR A 149 -5.17 0.77 6.70
C THR A 149 -4.44 0.50 8.02
N MET A 150 -4.08 -0.76 8.27
CA MET A 150 -3.35 -1.15 9.47
C MET A 150 -1.94 -0.50 9.51
N THR A 151 -1.17 -0.56 8.41
CA THR A 151 0.18 0.03 8.40
C THR A 151 0.16 1.55 8.39
N GLY A 152 -0.76 2.19 7.67
CA GLY A 152 -0.94 3.64 7.66
C GLY A 152 -1.22 4.18 9.05
N PHE A 153 -2.21 3.62 9.75
CA PHE A 153 -2.51 4.03 11.14
C PHE A 153 -1.35 3.79 12.09
N THR A 154 -0.64 2.67 11.91
CA THR A 154 0.56 2.37 12.71
C THR A 154 1.66 3.39 12.43
N SER A 155 1.88 3.75 11.17
CA SER A 155 2.89 4.72 10.74
C SER A 155 2.58 6.11 11.29
N HIS A 156 1.31 6.54 11.27
CA HIS A 156 0.91 7.83 11.84
C HIS A 156 1.12 7.91 13.35
N LEU A 157 0.91 6.79 14.05
CA LEU A 157 1.07 6.71 15.50
C LEU A 157 2.55 6.59 15.91
N ALA A 158 3.30 5.75 15.21
CA ALA A 158 4.67 5.40 15.58
C ALA A 158 5.72 6.35 14.97
N ASP A 159 5.39 7.06 13.88
CA ASP A 159 6.29 7.91 13.11
C ASP A 159 7.68 7.28 12.92
N PRO A 160 7.75 6.07 12.33
CA PRO A 160 9.01 5.35 12.23
C PRO A 160 10.00 6.09 11.34
N ALA A 161 11.27 6.04 11.72
CA ALA A 161 12.34 6.46 10.82
C ALA A 161 12.32 5.61 9.54
N ILE A 162 12.63 6.24 8.40
CA ILE A 162 12.84 5.49 7.16
C ILE A 162 14.08 4.61 7.28
N ASP A 163 13.92 3.34 6.92
CA ASP A 163 14.99 2.34 6.94
C ASP A 163 16.18 2.82 6.11
N ALA A 164 17.39 2.60 6.62
CA ALA A 164 18.60 3.15 6.02
C ALA A 164 18.76 2.89 4.50
N PRO A 165 18.44 1.69 3.97
CA PRO A 165 18.51 1.42 2.52
C PRO A 165 17.50 2.21 1.68
N LEU A 166 16.47 2.80 2.29
CA LEU A 166 15.38 3.50 1.61
C LEU A 166 15.53 5.03 1.64
N ARG A 167 16.48 5.57 2.41
CA ARG A 167 16.65 7.03 2.56
C ARG A 167 17.01 7.73 1.25
N ASP A 168 17.77 7.08 0.39
CA ASP A 168 18.10 7.64 -0.94
C ASP A 168 16.88 7.69 -1.85
N VAL A 169 15.94 6.75 -1.69
CA VAL A 169 14.67 6.76 -2.42
C VAL A 169 13.84 7.96 -1.95
N GLU A 170 13.65 8.09 -0.63
CA GLU A 170 12.96 9.26 -0.07
C GLU A 170 13.56 10.58 -0.53
N ALA A 171 14.89 10.72 -0.49
CA ALA A 171 15.57 11.95 -0.90
C ALA A 171 15.42 12.28 -2.40
N SER A 172 15.04 11.29 -3.21
CA SER A 172 14.81 11.44 -4.65
C SER A 172 13.35 11.69 -5.04
N MET A 173 12.42 11.51 -4.10
CA MET A 173 10.99 11.69 -4.34
C MET A 173 10.65 13.18 -4.39
N GLU A 174 9.81 13.56 -5.35
CA GLU A 174 9.28 14.92 -5.44
C GLU A 174 8.09 15.09 -4.49
N THR A 175 7.24 14.06 -4.42
CA THR A 175 6.07 14.03 -3.55
C THR A 175 6.19 12.95 -2.50
N VAL A 176 6.19 13.36 -1.24
CA VAL A 176 6.12 12.47 -0.07
C VAL A 176 4.88 12.86 0.73
N PRO A 177 3.95 11.93 1.01
CA PRO A 177 2.79 12.25 1.82
C PRO A 177 3.18 12.78 3.20
N GLU A 178 2.59 13.90 3.60
CA GLU A 178 2.79 14.51 4.90
C GLU A 178 1.50 14.46 5.72
N LYS A 179 1.61 14.62 7.04
CA LYS A 179 0.44 14.73 7.89
C LYS A 179 -0.38 15.96 7.47
N PRO A 180 -1.67 15.83 7.13
CA PRO A 180 -2.47 16.96 6.70
C PRO A 180 -2.67 17.96 7.86
N ASP A 181 -2.70 19.25 7.52
CA ASP A 181 -2.95 20.35 8.47
C ASP A 181 -4.31 20.22 9.16
N THR A 182 -5.29 19.63 8.47
CA THR A 182 -6.63 19.35 8.98
C THR A 182 -7.09 17.95 8.60
N ILE A 183 -7.60 17.19 9.56
CA ILE A 183 -8.25 15.89 9.33
C ILE A 183 -9.73 16.13 8.98
N GLU A 184 -10.01 16.97 7.99
CA GLU A 184 -11.38 17.12 7.51
C GLU A 184 -11.74 15.93 6.61
N ARG A 185 -12.82 15.24 6.95
CA ARG A 185 -13.39 14.21 6.08
C ARG A 185 -14.07 14.87 4.89
N GLN A 186 -13.31 15.19 3.86
CA GLN A 186 -13.88 15.32 2.53
C GLN A 186 -13.97 13.90 1.94
N ARG A 187 -15.03 13.58 1.19
CA ARG A 187 -14.85 12.56 0.16
C ARG A 187 -13.67 13.07 -0.68
N LEU A 188 -12.59 12.31 -0.81
CA LEU A 188 -11.42 12.80 -1.53
C LEU A 188 -11.79 13.06 -3.00
N PHE A 189 -12.86 12.44 -3.50
CA PHE A 189 -13.41 12.66 -4.84
C PHE A 189 -14.89 13.07 -4.80
N THR A 190 -15.22 14.12 -5.55
CA THR A 190 -16.61 14.50 -5.88
C THR A 190 -16.92 13.99 -7.30
N GLU A 191 -18.16 13.56 -7.53
CA GLU A 191 -18.65 13.05 -8.84
C GLU A 191 -18.34 13.96 -10.02
#